data_AF-A0A7K8WNE4-F1
#
_entry.id   AF-A0A7K8WNE4-F1
#
_cell.length_a   1.000
_cell.length_b   1.000
_cell.length_c   1.000
_cell.angle_alpha   90.00
_cell.angle_beta   90.00
_cell.angle_gamma   90.00
#
_symmetry.space_group_name_H-M   'P 1'
#
loop_
_entity.id
_entity.type
_entity.pdbx_description
1 polymer ?
#
loop_
_entity_poly.entity_id
_entity_poly.type
_entity_poly.pdbx_seq_one_letter_code
_entity_poly.pdbx_strand_id
1 'polypeptide(L)'
;AALREGYERFDPRAYLRNNYLPPRADFSSEEFVVPWKLRCLAETFASGEIRGRTLIDVGSGPTIYQLLSACDHFEEIVATDYLAVNREELGRWARGEPGAFDWSPFIQHVCKIEGRGEPWQDKERRLRERLRRILPIDVHRPDPLGCPLSPPADALLSAFCLEAVSPDRAAFARALLHVGSLLRPGGHALLLGALGESFYLAGPARLPVVPLALSDVRAA
;
A
#
# COMPACT_ATOMS: atom_id res chain seq x y z
N ALA A 1 9.99 10.67 -18.59
CA ALA A 1 9.33 10.16 -19.80
C ALA A 1 9.21 8.63 -19.76
N ALA A 2 10.33 7.89 -19.86
CA ALA A 2 10.32 6.42 -19.90
C ALA A 2 9.60 5.70 -18.74
N LEU A 3 9.76 6.17 -17.49
CA LEU A 3 9.06 5.56 -16.34
C LEU A 3 7.54 5.71 -16.45
N ARG A 4 7.07 6.91 -16.83
CA ARG A 4 5.65 7.21 -17.03
C ARG A 4 5.05 6.37 -18.17
N GLU A 5 5.73 6.28 -19.30
CA GLU A 5 5.34 5.42 -20.43
C GLU A 5 5.32 3.93 -20.05
N GLY A 6 6.20 3.52 -19.12
CA GLY A 6 6.16 2.18 -18.54
C GLY A 6 4.83 1.92 -17.81
N TYR A 7 4.44 2.84 -16.93
CA TYR A 7 3.23 2.72 -16.12
C TYR A 7 1.93 2.84 -16.92
N GLU A 8 1.94 3.46 -18.10
CA GLU A 8 0.80 3.43 -19.03
C GLU A 8 0.46 2.01 -19.53
N ARG A 9 1.43 1.08 -19.47
CA ARG A 9 1.25 -0.33 -19.85
C ARG A 9 1.11 -1.28 -18.65
N PHE A 10 0.95 -0.73 -17.45
CA PHE A 10 0.79 -1.52 -16.23
C PHE A 10 -0.53 -2.30 -16.28
N ASP A 11 -0.47 -3.62 -16.11
CA ASP A 11 -1.64 -4.49 -15.97
C ASP A 11 -1.84 -4.89 -14.50
N PRO A 12 -2.91 -4.38 -13.83
CA PRO A 12 -3.21 -4.71 -12.44
C PRO A 12 -3.40 -6.20 -12.18
N ARG A 13 -4.05 -6.93 -13.08
CA ARG A 13 -4.34 -8.36 -12.89
C ARG A 13 -3.09 -9.19 -13.04
N ALA A 14 -2.23 -8.84 -14.01
CA ALA A 14 -0.93 -9.47 -14.14
C ALA A 14 -0.04 -9.17 -12.92
N TYR A 15 -0.05 -7.93 -12.42
CA TYR A 15 0.67 -7.56 -11.19
C TYR A 15 0.17 -8.36 -9.98
N LEU A 16 -1.15 -8.48 -9.81
CA LEU A 16 -1.77 -9.27 -8.74
C LEU A 16 -1.37 -10.75 -8.83
N ARG A 17 -1.45 -11.34 -10.02
CA ARG A 17 -1.03 -12.73 -10.25
C ARG A 17 0.44 -12.95 -9.93
N ASN A 18 1.31 -12.02 -10.32
CA ASN A 18 2.75 -12.15 -10.12
C ASN A 18 3.15 -12.07 -8.64
N ASN A 19 2.42 -11.31 -7.83
CA ASN A 19 2.85 -10.92 -6.47
C ASN A 19 1.98 -11.48 -5.34
N TYR A 20 0.70 -11.74 -5.60
CA TYR A 20 -0.31 -12.03 -4.59
C TYR A 20 -1.05 -13.35 -4.86
N LEU A 21 -0.53 -14.17 -5.78
CA LEU A 21 -0.89 -15.58 -5.94
C LEU A 21 0.34 -16.48 -5.67
N PRO A 22 0.15 -17.80 -5.48
CA PRO A 22 1.26 -18.73 -5.38
C PRO A 22 2.21 -18.64 -6.58
N PRO A 23 3.53 -18.76 -6.38
CA PRO A 23 4.20 -19.17 -5.13
C PRO A 23 4.50 -18.01 -4.15
N ARG A 24 4.25 -16.73 -4.50
CA ARG A 24 4.59 -15.61 -3.60
C ARG A 24 3.61 -15.48 -2.44
N ALA A 25 2.32 -15.68 -2.69
CA ALA A 25 1.29 -15.73 -1.65
C ALA A 25 1.16 -17.16 -1.07
N ASP A 26 2.26 -17.64 -0.50
CA ASP A 26 2.28 -18.88 0.27
C ASP A 26 2.18 -18.54 1.76
N PHE A 27 1.15 -19.09 2.41
CA PHE A 27 0.84 -18.87 3.83
C PHE A 27 1.23 -20.04 4.72
N SER A 28 1.94 -21.04 4.18
CA SER A 28 2.38 -22.23 4.91
C SER A 28 3.52 -21.96 5.91
N SER A 29 4.26 -20.86 5.73
CA SER A 29 5.35 -20.44 6.62
C SER A 29 5.31 -18.94 6.86
N GLU A 30 5.49 -18.51 8.11
CA GLU A 30 5.58 -17.08 8.45
C GLU A 30 6.87 -16.40 7.97
N GLU A 31 7.87 -17.20 7.55
CA GLU A 31 9.13 -16.70 6.99
C GLU A 31 9.00 -16.29 5.52
N PHE A 32 7.88 -16.60 4.87
CA PHE A 32 7.63 -16.16 3.50
C PHE A 32 7.23 -14.69 3.45
N VAL A 33 7.55 -14.04 2.34
CA VAL A 33 7.44 -12.58 2.19
C VAL A 33 6.03 -12.06 2.46
N VAL A 34 4.98 -12.77 2.04
CA VAL A 34 3.60 -12.31 2.26
C VAL A 34 3.23 -12.39 3.75
N PRO A 35 3.30 -13.56 4.41
CA PRO A 35 3.11 -13.67 5.86
C PRO A 35 3.98 -12.72 6.69
N TRP A 36 5.27 -12.59 6.34
CA TRP A 36 6.20 -11.67 7.02
C TRP A 36 5.69 -10.22 6.97
N LYS A 37 5.25 -9.73 5.80
CA LYS A 37 4.68 -8.38 5.66
C LYS A 37 3.44 -8.19 6.51
N LEU A 38 2.54 -9.18 6.51
CA LEU A 38 1.30 -9.12 7.29
C LEU A 38 1.59 -9.11 8.79
N ARG A 39 2.56 -9.91 9.24
CA ARG A 39 3.03 -9.93 10.64
C ARG A 39 3.62 -8.59 11.05
N CYS A 40 4.52 -8.00 10.25
CA CYS A 40 5.09 -6.69 10.55
C CYS A 40 4.01 -5.62 10.72
N LEU A 41 2.99 -5.59 9.85
CA LEU A 41 1.88 -4.66 9.96
C LEU A 41 1.04 -4.93 11.21
N ALA A 42 0.65 -6.18 11.44
CA ALA A 42 -0.16 -6.57 12.59
C ALA A 42 0.52 -6.23 13.93
N GLU A 43 1.80 -6.58 14.08
CA GLU A 43 2.60 -6.26 15.28
C GLU A 43 2.75 -4.75 15.48
N THR A 44 2.98 -4.01 14.39
CA THR A 44 3.12 -2.55 14.45
C THR A 44 1.83 -1.88 14.95
N PHE A 45 0.67 -2.27 14.44
CA PHE A 45 -0.61 -1.73 14.90
C PHE A 45 -1.03 -2.25 16.28
N ALA A 46 -0.63 -3.47 16.65
CA ALA A 46 -0.89 -4.05 17.96
C ALA A 46 -0.22 -3.28 19.12
N SER A 47 0.84 -2.50 18.85
CA SER A 47 1.44 -1.58 19.83
C SER A 47 0.43 -0.58 20.42
N GLY A 48 -0.63 -0.24 19.68
CA GLY A 48 -1.59 0.79 20.05
C GLY A 48 -1.08 2.23 19.93
N GLU A 49 0.17 2.42 19.49
CA GLU A 49 0.76 3.75 19.27
C GLU A 49 0.21 4.38 17.99
N ILE A 50 0.06 3.58 16.93
CA ILE A 50 -0.37 4.05 15.61
C ILE A 50 -1.89 3.89 15.45
N ARG A 51 -2.60 4.98 15.69
CA ARG A 51 -4.07 5.08 15.58
C ARG A 51 -4.49 6.53 15.36
N GLY A 52 -5.72 6.73 14.90
CA GLY A 52 -6.25 8.08 14.73
C GLY A 52 -7.55 8.11 13.93
N ARG A 53 -7.88 9.28 13.40
CA ARG A 53 -9.06 9.46 12.55
C ARG A 53 -8.76 9.02 11.12
N THR A 54 -7.67 9.53 10.53
CA THR A 54 -7.41 9.37 9.08
C THR A 54 -6.05 8.76 8.80
N LEU A 55 -6.05 7.67 8.03
CA LEU A 55 -4.85 7.09 7.40
C LEU A 55 -4.91 7.29 5.89
N ILE A 56 -3.79 7.69 5.28
CA ILE A 56 -3.63 7.70 3.82
C ILE A 56 -2.70 6.58 3.41
N ASP A 57 -3.14 5.76 2.47
CA ASP A 57 -2.32 4.77 1.79
C ASP A 57 -1.81 5.35 0.47
N VAL A 58 -0.49 5.52 0.39
CA VAL A 58 0.23 6.18 -0.70
C VAL A 58 0.69 5.14 -1.69
N GLY A 59 0.10 5.17 -2.89
CA GLY A 59 0.42 4.21 -3.95
C GLY A 59 -0.09 2.81 -3.64
N SER A 60 -1.36 2.71 -3.27
CA SER A 60 -2.08 1.48 -2.95
C SER A 60 -1.96 0.39 -4.02
N GLY A 61 -1.75 0.78 -5.29
CA GLY A 61 -1.86 -0.12 -6.41
C GLY A 61 -3.27 -0.73 -6.48
N PRO A 62 -3.40 -1.96 -6.99
CA PRO A 62 -4.66 -2.70 -6.93
C PRO A 62 -4.80 -3.55 -5.65
N THR A 63 -4.19 -3.12 -4.52
CA THR A 63 -3.99 -3.98 -3.34
C THR A 63 -4.58 -3.43 -2.04
N ILE A 64 -5.03 -4.33 -1.16
CA ILE A 64 -5.65 -3.98 0.13
C ILE A 64 -5.00 -4.65 1.35
N TYR A 65 -4.04 -5.56 1.14
CA TYR A 65 -3.44 -6.36 2.22
C TYR A 65 -2.78 -5.50 3.29
N GLN A 66 -2.19 -4.38 2.87
CA GLN A 66 -1.48 -3.43 3.72
C GLN A 66 -2.40 -2.67 4.68
N LEU A 67 -3.72 -2.72 4.43
CA LEU A 67 -4.75 -2.01 5.19
C LEU A 67 -5.51 -2.92 6.17
N LEU A 68 -5.26 -4.23 6.11
CA LEU A 68 -6.04 -5.23 6.86
C LEU A 68 -5.96 -5.03 8.37
N SER A 69 -4.76 -4.83 8.91
CA SER A 69 -4.58 -4.50 10.33
C SER A 69 -4.88 -3.03 10.63
N ALA A 70 -4.62 -2.12 9.69
CA ALA A 70 -4.86 -0.69 9.88
C ALA A 70 -6.34 -0.35 10.09
N CYS A 71 -7.27 -1.08 9.47
CA CYS A 71 -8.71 -0.77 9.53
C CYS A 71 -9.34 -0.88 10.92
N ASP A 72 -8.63 -1.47 11.88
CA ASP A 72 -9.04 -1.55 13.28
C ASP A 72 -8.67 -0.31 14.09
N HIS A 73 -7.77 0.53 13.56
CA HIS A 73 -7.13 1.63 14.29
C HIS A 73 -7.46 3.02 13.72
N PHE A 74 -8.11 3.07 12.55
CA PHE A 74 -8.46 4.31 11.87
C PHE A 74 -9.95 4.38 11.52
N GLU A 75 -10.52 5.58 11.67
CA GLU A 75 -11.93 5.80 11.34
C GLU A 75 -12.18 5.92 9.83
N GLU A 76 -11.19 6.44 9.13
CA GLU A 76 -11.16 6.73 7.71
C GLU A 76 -9.83 6.29 7.11
N ILE A 77 -9.90 5.53 6.02
CA ILE A 77 -8.79 5.17 5.16
C ILE A 77 -9.02 5.81 3.79
N VAL A 78 -7.99 6.51 3.30
CA VAL A 78 -7.92 7.08 1.96
C VAL A 78 -6.89 6.27 1.16
N ALA A 79 -7.35 5.46 0.22
CA ALA A 79 -6.45 4.80 -0.73
C ALA A 79 -6.11 5.74 -1.89
N THR A 80 -4.90 5.63 -2.40
CA THR A 80 -4.45 6.52 -3.48
C THR A 80 -3.62 5.76 -4.50
N ASP A 81 -3.78 6.06 -5.78
CA ASP A 81 -2.89 5.55 -6.80
C ASP A 81 -2.81 6.49 -7.99
N TYR A 82 -1.64 6.54 -8.64
CA TYR A 82 -1.45 7.34 -9.85
C TYR A 82 -2.32 6.82 -11.02
N LEU A 83 -2.42 5.50 -11.15
CA LEU A 83 -3.11 4.86 -12.27
C LEU A 83 -4.61 4.73 -12.02
N ALA A 84 -5.41 5.19 -13.00
CA ALA A 84 -6.86 5.03 -12.96
C ALA A 84 -7.29 3.55 -12.91
N VAL A 85 -6.57 2.66 -13.61
CA VAL A 85 -6.86 1.22 -13.65
C VAL A 85 -6.68 0.53 -12.29
N ASN A 86 -5.74 0.98 -11.46
CA ASN A 86 -5.56 0.49 -10.10
C ASN A 86 -6.69 0.97 -9.19
N ARG A 87 -7.03 2.25 -9.27
CA ARG A 87 -8.15 2.83 -8.53
C ARG A 87 -9.48 2.15 -8.88
N GLU A 88 -9.66 1.76 -10.14
CA GLU A 88 -10.81 0.99 -10.58
C GLU A 88 -10.86 -0.40 -9.94
N GLU A 89 -9.77 -1.17 -9.97
CA GLU A 89 -9.68 -2.49 -9.34
C GLU A 89 -9.94 -2.42 -7.82
N LEU A 90 -9.37 -1.43 -7.12
CA LEU A 90 -9.71 -1.16 -5.71
C LEU A 90 -11.19 -0.85 -5.52
N GLY A 91 -11.77 -0.03 -6.39
CA GLY A 91 -13.19 0.32 -6.35
C GLY A 91 -14.10 -0.88 -6.55
N ARG A 92 -13.76 -1.80 -7.46
CA ARG A 92 -14.50 -3.04 -7.69
C ARG A 92 -14.53 -3.90 -6.41
N TRP A 93 -13.37 -4.08 -5.76
CA TRP A 93 -13.31 -4.79 -4.49
C TRP A 93 -14.09 -4.09 -3.37
N ALA A 94 -13.98 -2.76 -3.27
CA ALA A 94 -14.69 -1.96 -2.27
C ALA A 94 -16.21 -2.05 -2.39
N ARG A 95 -16.73 -2.17 -3.62
CA ARG A 95 -18.16 -2.36 -3.90
C ARG A 95 -18.63 -3.82 -3.82
N GLY A 96 -17.73 -4.76 -3.55
CA GLY A 96 -18.06 -6.19 -3.50
C GLY A 96 -18.49 -6.75 -4.87
N GLU A 97 -17.94 -6.21 -5.96
CA GLU A 97 -18.30 -6.66 -7.30
C GLU A 97 -17.81 -8.09 -7.59
N PRO A 98 -18.61 -8.92 -8.29
CA PRO A 98 -18.14 -10.21 -8.76
C PRO A 98 -16.90 -10.08 -9.64
N GLY A 99 -15.91 -10.95 -9.43
CA GLY A 99 -14.67 -10.96 -10.19
C GLY A 99 -13.60 -9.96 -9.72
N ALA A 100 -13.85 -9.23 -8.62
CA ALA A 100 -12.78 -8.58 -7.87
C ALA A 100 -11.78 -9.62 -7.34
N PHE A 101 -10.53 -9.22 -7.12
CA PHE A 101 -9.50 -10.11 -6.61
C PHE A 101 -9.87 -10.69 -5.23
N ASP A 102 -9.67 -12.00 -5.07
CA ASP A 102 -9.97 -12.70 -3.82
C ASP A 102 -8.87 -12.48 -2.79
N TRP A 103 -9.15 -11.58 -1.84
CA TRP A 103 -8.27 -11.29 -0.71
C TRP A 103 -8.55 -12.17 0.51
N SER A 104 -9.51 -13.11 0.46
CA SER A 104 -9.90 -13.91 1.62
C SER A 104 -8.75 -14.67 2.29
N PRO A 105 -7.74 -15.24 1.59
CA PRO A 105 -6.60 -15.89 2.25
C PRO A 105 -5.76 -14.91 3.09
N PHE A 106 -5.60 -13.67 2.62
CA PHE A 106 -4.88 -12.62 3.33
C PHE A 106 -5.64 -12.17 4.56
N ILE A 107 -6.95 -11.94 4.42
CA ILE A 107 -7.82 -11.50 5.53
C ILE A 107 -7.86 -12.58 6.61
N GLN A 108 -8.03 -13.84 6.23
CA GLN A 108 -8.01 -14.99 7.15
C GLN A 108 -6.67 -15.10 7.88
N HIS A 109 -5.55 -14.95 7.17
CA HIS A 109 -4.23 -14.97 7.78
C HIS A 109 -4.07 -13.83 8.80
N VAL A 110 -4.48 -12.61 8.46
CA VAL A 110 -4.43 -11.46 9.38
C VAL A 110 -5.31 -11.70 10.61
N CYS A 111 -6.54 -12.17 10.46
CA CYS A 111 -7.40 -12.52 11.61
C CYS A 111 -6.77 -13.59 12.51
N LYS A 112 -6.06 -14.57 11.92
CA LYS A 112 -5.35 -15.61 12.67
C LYS A 112 -4.21 -15.01 13.51
N ILE A 113 -3.33 -14.20 12.91
CA ILE A 113 -2.16 -13.65 13.62
C ILE A 113 -2.52 -12.55 14.62
N GLU A 114 -3.62 -11.82 14.40
CA GLU A 114 -4.12 -10.83 15.36
C GLU A 114 -4.79 -11.49 16.58
N GLY A 115 -5.19 -12.76 16.49
CA GLY A 115 -5.66 -13.55 17.62
C GLY A 115 -6.96 -13.06 18.29
N ARG A 116 -7.72 -12.17 17.63
CA ARG A 116 -8.95 -11.56 18.19
C ARG A 116 -10.17 -12.48 18.14
N GLY A 117 -10.07 -13.61 17.42
CA GLY A 117 -11.18 -14.55 17.24
C GLY A 117 -12.34 -14.02 16.39
N GLU A 118 -12.15 -12.91 15.67
CA GLU A 118 -13.18 -12.36 14.80
C GLU A 118 -13.34 -13.17 13.49
N PRO A 119 -14.57 -13.32 12.97
CA PRO A 119 -14.79 -13.83 11.63
C PRO A 119 -14.10 -12.95 10.59
N TRP A 120 -13.40 -13.55 9.62
CA TRP A 120 -12.65 -12.80 8.61
C TRP A 120 -13.56 -11.90 7.75
N GLN A 121 -14.83 -12.30 7.55
CA GLN A 121 -15.83 -11.50 6.86
C GLN A 121 -16.14 -10.19 7.58
N ASP A 122 -15.98 -10.14 8.90
CA ASP A 122 -16.22 -8.93 9.69
C ASP A 122 -15.08 -7.94 9.49
N LYS A 123 -13.83 -8.43 9.44
CA LYS A 123 -12.67 -7.60 9.05
C LYS A 123 -12.81 -7.08 7.63
N GLU A 124 -13.26 -7.92 6.69
CA GLU A 124 -13.49 -7.51 5.31
C GLU A 124 -14.52 -6.39 5.21
N ARG A 125 -15.68 -6.53 5.88
CA ARG A 125 -16.71 -5.47 5.93
C ARG A 125 -16.17 -4.20 6.57
N ARG A 126 -15.45 -4.32 7.68
CA ARG A 126 -14.82 -3.18 8.36
C ARG A 126 -13.90 -2.42 7.41
N LEU A 127 -13.00 -3.11 6.71
CA LEU A 127 -12.10 -2.45 5.77
C LEU A 127 -12.87 -1.75 4.64
N ARG A 128 -13.90 -2.37 4.06
CA ARG A 128 -14.77 -1.71 3.06
C ARG A 128 -15.45 -0.46 3.62
N GLU A 129 -15.93 -0.49 4.86
CA GLU A 129 -16.56 0.65 5.52
C GLU A 129 -15.56 1.78 5.83
N ARG A 130 -14.34 1.43 6.24
CA ARG A 130 -13.27 2.40 6.55
C ARG A 130 -12.65 2.99 5.29
N LEU A 131 -12.63 2.28 4.17
CA LEU A 131 -12.14 2.78 2.89
C LEU A 131 -13.11 3.81 2.29
N ARG A 132 -12.99 5.07 2.71
CA ARG A 132 -13.95 6.13 2.37
C ARG A 132 -13.70 6.74 1.00
N ARG A 133 -12.44 6.81 0.58
CA ARG A 133 -12.03 7.53 -0.63
C ARG A 133 -10.93 6.78 -1.36
N ILE A 134 -10.99 6.82 -2.69
CA ILE A 134 -9.96 6.33 -3.60
C ILE A 134 -9.58 7.50 -4.51
N LEU A 135 -8.40 8.07 -4.32
CA LEU A 135 -8.01 9.35 -4.95
C LEU A 135 -6.81 9.20 -5.90
N PRO A 136 -6.69 10.05 -6.94
CA PRO A 136 -5.45 10.16 -7.69
C PRO A 136 -4.34 10.77 -6.81
N ILE A 137 -3.10 10.34 -7.04
CA ILE A 137 -1.90 10.88 -6.38
C ILE A 137 -0.74 10.94 -7.37
N ASP A 138 0.12 11.96 -7.26
CA ASP A 138 1.42 12.04 -7.92
C ASP A 138 2.49 12.44 -6.88
N VAL A 139 3.25 11.46 -6.39
CA VAL A 139 4.25 11.66 -5.31
C VAL A 139 5.41 12.60 -5.72
N HIS A 140 5.56 12.88 -7.03
CA HIS A 140 6.58 13.81 -7.53
C HIS A 140 6.10 15.26 -7.56
N ARG A 141 4.84 15.53 -7.19
CA ARG A 141 4.31 16.89 -7.02
C ARG A 141 4.49 17.36 -5.58
N PRO A 142 4.80 18.66 -5.35
CA PRO A 142 4.82 19.25 -4.01
C PRO A 142 3.51 19.04 -3.24
N ASP A 143 2.39 19.08 -3.96
CA ASP A 143 1.05 18.73 -3.45
C ASP A 143 0.61 17.40 -4.08
N PRO A 144 0.90 16.23 -3.47
CA PRO A 144 0.68 14.94 -4.14
C PRO A 144 -0.77 14.66 -4.54
N LEU A 145 -1.73 15.20 -3.78
CA LEU A 145 -3.17 15.04 -4.02
C LEU A 145 -3.77 16.20 -4.83
N GLY A 146 -2.96 17.13 -5.31
CA GLY A 146 -3.39 18.33 -6.03
C GLY A 146 -3.97 19.44 -5.14
N CYS A 147 -4.33 19.14 -3.90
CA CYS A 147 -4.62 20.12 -2.86
C CYS A 147 -4.19 19.59 -1.48
N PRO A 148 -3.87 20.48 -0.52
CA PRO A 148 -3.59 20.08 0.86
C PRO A 148 -4.80 19.38 1.50
N LEU A 149 -4.54 18.29 2.23
CA LEU A 149 -5.57 17.68 3.08
C LEU A 149 -5.79 18.52 4.33
N SER A 150 -7.05 18.77 4.65
CA SER A 150 -7.46 19.49 5.86
C SER A 150 -8.56 18.70 6.58
N PRO A 151 -8.30 18.16 7.79
CA PRO A 151 -7.00 18.13 8.47
C PRO A 151 -5.99 17.19 7.78
N PRO A 152 -4.67 17.35 8.03
CA PRO A 152 -3.66 16.36 7.64
C PRO A 152 -3.94 14.99 8.26
N ALA A 153 -3.38 13.93 7.67
CA ALA A 153 -3.58 12.58 8.17
C ALA A 153 -2.86 12.33 9.49
N ASP A 154 -3.38 11.39 10.29
CA ASP A 154 -2.76 10.91 11.51
C ASP A 154 -1.64 9.90 11.23
N ALA A 155 -1.79 9.14 10.14
CA ALA A 155 -0.79 8.19 9.68
C ALA A 155 -0.72 8.11 8.14
N LEU A 156 0.48 7.78 7.66
CA LEU A 156 0.73 7.39 6.28
C LEU A 156 1.14 5.92 6.24
N LEU A 157 0.68 5.22 5.22
CA LEU A 157 1.20 3.92 4.84
C LEU A 157 1.62 3.98 3.38
N SER A 158 2.75 3.36 3.03
CA SER A 158 3.12 3.16 1.62
C SER A 158 3.81 1.82 1.47
N ALA A 159 3.35 1.02 0.50
CA ALA A 159 3.92 -0.29 0.22
C ALA A 159 4.32 -0.42 -1.25
N PHE A 160 5.63 -0.55 -1.50
CA PHE A 160 6.23 -0.74 -2.82
C PHE A 160 5.90 0.37 -3.84
N CYS A 161 5.80 1.61 -3.37
CA CYS A 161 5.49 2.77 -4.20
C CYS A 161 6.75 3.60 -4.49
N LEU A 162 7.35 4.19 -3.45
CA LEU A 162 8.30 5.30 -3.58
C LEU A 162 9.56 4.90 -4.36
N GLU A 163 10.11 3.72 -4.12
CA GLU A 163 11.26 3.18 -4.85
C GLU A 163 10.89 2.75 -6.29
N ALA A 164 9.66 2.28 -6.49
CA ALA A 164 9.20 1.80 -7.79
C ALA A 164 8.93 2.95 -8.77
N VAL A 165 8.53 4.12 -8.25
CA VAL A 165 8.18 5.29 -9.07
C VAL A 165 9.27 6.37 -9.10
N SER A 166 10.40 6.17 -8.42
CA SER A 166 11.49 7.14 -8.39
C SER A 166 12.63 6.73 -9.34
N PRO A 167 13.06 7.60 -10.26
CA PRO A 167 14.14 7.28 -11.20
C PRO A 167 15.53 7.20 -10.53
N ASP A 168 15.71 7.84 -9.38
CA ASP A 168 16.98 7.90 -8.65
C ASP A 168 16.74 8.15 -7.14
N ARG A 169 17.80 8.04 -6.34
CA ARG A 169 17.75 8.21 -4.88
C ARG A 169 17.32 9.63 -4.46
N ALA A 170 17.68 10.65 -5.24
CA ALA A 170 17.30 12.02 -4.94
C ALA A 170 15.81 12.25 -5.20
N ALA A 171 15.26 11.62 -6.24
CA ALA A 171 13.83 11.61 -6.52
C ALA A 171 13.06 10.82 -5.45
N PHE A 172 13.60 9.71 -4.96
CA PHE A 172 13.03 8.97 -3.83
C PHE A 172 12.93 9.84 -2.58
N ALA A 173 14.02 10.52 -2.19
CA ALA A 173 14.02 11.42 -1.04
C ALA A 173 13.03 12.59 -1.21
N ARG A 174 12.96 13.20 -2.40
CA ARG A 174 11.96 14.25 -2.69
C ARG A 174 10.53 13.72 -2.61
N ALA A 175 10.25 12.55 -3.16
CA ALA A 175 8.93 11.93 -3.08
C ALA A 175 8.53 11.65 -1.63
N LEU A 176 9.46 11.17 -0.80
CA LEU A 176 9.24 10.95 0.63
C LEU A 176 8.88 12.27 1.36
N LEU A 177 9.60 13.36 1.05
CA LEU A 177 9.28 14.70 1.59
C LEU A 177 7.89 15.19 1.15
N HIS A 178 7.54 15.03 -0.13
CA HIS A 178 6.24 15.46 -0.64
C HIS A 178 5.09 14.70 0.01
N VAL A 179 5.20 13.37 0.15
CA VAL A 179 4.14 12.58 0.80
C VAL A 179 4.10 12.84 2.30
N GLY A 180 5.25 13.11 2.92
CA GLY A 180 5.33 13.53 4.33
C GLY A 180 4.58 14.83 4.63
N SER A 181 4.37 15.70 3.64
CA SER A 181 3.55 16.91 3.80
C SER A 181 2.08 16.63 4.09
N LEU A 182 1.60 15.41 3.78
CA LEU A 182 0.24 14.96 4.07
C LEU A 182 0.03 14.52 5.53
N LEU A 183 1.13 14.33 6.27
CA LEU A 183 1.13 13.83 7.65
C LEU A 183 1.13 15.00 8.64
N ARG A 184 0.31 14.92 9.69
CA ARG A 184 0.36 15.91 10.77
C ARG A 184 1.69 15.84 11.53
N PRO A 185 2.13 16.93 12.17
CA PRO A 185 3.23 16.87 13.14
C PRO A 185 2.99 15.78 14.20
N GLY A 186 4.00 14.94 14.42
CA GLY A 186 3.93 13.80 15.34
C GLY A 186 3.04 12.64 14.87
N GLY A 187 2.62 12.62 13.61
CA GLY A 187 1.99 11.44 13.00
C GLY A 187 3.01 10.34 12.67
N HIS A 188 2.52 9.18 12.25
CA HIS A 188 3.36 8.01 11.95
C HIS A 188 3.37 7.67 10.46
N ALA A 189 4.52 7.23 9.95
CA ALA A 189 4.64 6.69 8.59
C ALA A 189 5.11 5.24 8.64
N LEU A 190 4.40 4.35 7.95
CA LEU A 190 4.79 2.96 7.75
C LEU A 190 5.19 2.76 6.29
N LEU A 191 6.44 2.36 6.06
CA LEU A 191 6.99 2.16 4.73
C LEU A 191 7.38 0.69 4.54
N LEU A 192 6.83 0.06 3.50
CA LEU A 192 7.28 -1.22 2.99
C LEU A 192 7.83 -0.99 1.59
N GLY A 193 8.97 -1.59 1.26
CA GLY A 193 9.58 -1.43 -0.06
C GLY A 193 10.57 -2.54 -0.37
N ALA A 194 11.00 -2.60 -1.63
CA ALA A 194 12.00 -3.54 -2.10
C ALA A 194 13.44 -3.00 -1.88
N LEU A 195 14.33 -3.87 -1.40
CA LEU A 195 15.75 -3.57 -1.27
C LEU A 195 16.52 -4.21 -2.42
N GLY A 196 17.46 -3.46 -3.02
CA GLY A 196 18.31 -3.92 -4.12
C GLY A 196 17.57 -4.27 -5.43
N GLU A 197 16.27 -4.02 -5.52
CA GLU A 197 15.48 -4.28 -6.72
C GLU A 197 15.79 -3.24 -7.81
N SER A 198 15.94 -3.70 -9.05
CA SER A 198 16.22 -2.83 -10.21
C SER A 198 15.09 -2.81 -11.24
N PHE A 199 14.17 -3.78 -11.18
CA PHE A 199 12.98 -3.80 -12.02
C PHE A 199 11.96 -4.82 -11.50
N TYR A 200 10.70 -4.66 -11.92
CA TYR A 200 9.66 -5.69 -11.80
C TYR A 200 8.79 -5.76 -13.06
N LEU A 201 7.94 -6.79 -13.13
CA LEU A 201 7.00 -7.01 -14.24
C LEU A 201 5.55 -6.82 -13.80
N ALA A 202 4.80 -6.03 -14.57
CA ALA A 202 3.36 -5.84 -14.43
C ALA A 202 2.68 -6.12 -15.79
N GLY A 203 2.56 -7.39 -16.13
CA GLY A 203 2.14 -7.83 -17.47
C GLY A 203 3.25 -7.59 -18.50
N PRO A 204 2.98 -6.91 -19.63
CA PRO A 204 4.00 -6.61 -20.64
C PRO A 204 4.96 -5.48 -20.20
N ALA A 205 4.61 -4.72 -19.16
CA ALA A 205 5.44 -3.64 -18.66
C ALA A 205 6.60 -4.18 -17.81
N ARG A 206 7.83 -3.89 -18.23
CA ARG A 206 9.04 -4.00 -17.40
C ARG A 206 9.37 -2.63 -16.84
N LEU A 207 9.18 -2.46 -15.54
CA LEU A 207 9.26 -1.18 -14.85
C LEU A 207 10.59 -1.10 -14.10
N PRO A 208 11.45 -0.10 -14.37
CA PRO A 208 12.68 0.08 -13.62
C PRO A 208 12.37 0.57 -12.20
N VAL A 209 13.18 0.14 -11.24
CA VAL A 209 13.09 0.49 -9.82
C VAL A 209 14.44 1.06 -9.41
N VAL A 210 14.48 2.11 -8.59
CA VAL A 210 15.75 2.58 -8.02
C VAL A 210 16.24 1.56 -6.97
N PRO A 211 17.42 0.94 -7.14
CA PRO A 211 17.92 -0.01 -6.14
C PRO A 211 18.35 0.74 -4.87
N LEU A 212 17.62 0.50 -3.78
CA LEU A 212 17.90 1.09 -2.48
C LEU A 212 18.55 0.07 -1.54
N ALA A 213 19.52 0.53 -0.75
CA ALA A 213 19.98 -0.15 0.44
C ALA A 213 19.18 0.35 1.67
N LEU A 214 19.21 -0.43 2.77
CA LEU A 214 18.58 -0.01 4.03
C LEU A 214 19.14 1.33 4.54
N SER A 215 20.41 1.63 4.29
CA SER A 215 21.02 2.92 4.62
C SER A 215 20.43 4.08 3.83
N ASP A 216 20.05 3.85 2.57
CA ASP A 216 19.41 4.89 1.74
C ASP A 216 18.03 5.23 2.31
N VAL A 217 17.26 4.22 2.71
CA VAL A 217 15.93 4.39 3.31
C VAL A 217 15.98 5.10 4.66
N ARG A 218 16.98 4.79 5.50
CA ARG A 218 17.14 5.43 6.82
C ARG A 218 17.65 6.87 6.76
N ALA A 219 18.35 7.23 5.70
CA ALA A 219 18.95 8.56 5.54
C ALA A 219 18.03 9.57 4.84
N ALA A 220 17.04 9.09 4.08
CA ALA A 220 16.03 9.90 3.41
C ALA A 220 15.02 10.49 4.41
#